data_AF-A0AAW2G582-F1
#
_entry.id   AF-A0AAW2G582-F1
#
_cell.length_a   1.000
_cell.length_b   1.000
_cell.length_c   1.000
_cell.angle_alpha   90.00
_cell.angle_beta   90.00
_cell.angle_gamma   90.00
#
_symmetry.space_group_name_H-M   'P 1'
#
loop_
_entity.id
_entity.type
_entity.pdbx_description
1 polymer ?
#
loop_
_entity_poly.entity_id
_entity_poly.type
_entity_poly.pdbx_seq_one_letter_code
_entity_poly.pdbx_strand_id
1 'polypeptide(L)'
;MIRRRPPARSIAPLCAIAWAFWIALPAQTDAGSSYADNKQRYDGFYNNLIHPDWGAIDSRLIRKVPAAYSDGVYTMAGQDRPSPRKLSDLFMQGDDGLPSVKNRTALFAFFGEHNYE
;
A
#
# COMPACT_ATOMS: atom_id res chain seq x y z
N MET A 1 11.40 4.02 -84.05
CA MET A 1 10.39 4.83 -83.34
C MET A 1 10.71 4.81 -81.85
N ILE A 2 11.44 5.81 -81.35
CA ILE A 2 12.01 5.85 -79.99
C ILE A 2 11.02 6.56 -79.06
N ARG A 3 10.40 5.83 -78.12
CA ARG A 3 9.54 6.42 -77.09
C ARG A 3 10.41 6.96 -75.95
N ARG A 4 10.39 8.29 -75.74
CA ARG A 4 11.05 8.95 -74.60
C ARG A 4 10.27 8.65 -73.31
N ARG A 5 10.95 8.24 -72.23
CA ARG A 5 10.36 8.04 -70.90
C ARG A 5 10.01 9.41 -70.27
N PRO A 6 8.91 9.54 -69.52
CA PRO A 6 8.55 10.80 -68.85
C PRO A 6 9.49 11.09 -67.66
N PRO A 7 9.72 12.36 -67.30
CA PRO A 7 10.60 12.73 -66.20
C PRO A 7 9.97 12.36 -64.85
N ALA A 8 10.76 11.73 -63.98
CA ALA A 8 10.39 11.42 -62.60
C ALA A 8 10.14 12.72 -61.82
N ARG A 9 8.93 12.87 -61.26
CA ARG A 9 8.60 14.00 -60.36
C ARG A 9 9.26 13.75 -59.01
N SER A 10 10.17 14.63 -58.61
CA SER A 10 10.91 14.57 -57.34
C SER A 10 9.97 14.79 -56.14
N ILE A 11 9.91 13.81 -55.24
CA ILE A 11 9.09 13.82 -54.01
C ILE A 11 9.86 14.44 -52.83
N ALA A 12 11.12 14.84 -53.05
CA ALA A 12 12.02 15.38 -52.04
C ALA A 12 11.49 16.58 -51.21
N PRO A 13 10.74 17.56 -51.76
CA PRO A 13 10.35 18.73 -50.96
C PRO A 13 9.26 18.40 -49.93
N LEU A 14 8.43 17.38 -50.17
CA LEU A 14 7.37 16.97 -49.23
C LEU A 14 7.94 16.30 -47.98
N CYS A 15 9.01 15.51 -48.14
CA CYS A 15 9.70 14.89 -47.00
C CYS A 15 10.41 15.92 -46.12
N ALA A 16 11.01 16.96 -46.71
CA ALA A 16 11.70 18.01 -45.97
C ALA A 16 10.74 18.86 -45.12
N ILE A 17 9.55 19.17 -45.65
CA ILE A 17 8.50 19.91 -44.92
C ILE A 17 7.95 19.05 -43.77
N ALA A 18 7.73 17.74 -44.01
CA ALA A 18 7.30 16.82 -42.97
C ALA A 18 8.35 16.66 -41.84
N TRP A 19 9.63 16.63 -42.19
CA TRP A 19 10.74 16.64 -41.22
C TRP A 19 10.78 17.93 -40.41
N ALA A 20 10.62 19.09 -41.06
CA ALA A 20 10.59 20.38 -40.38
C ALA A 20 9.38 20.49 -39.44
N PHE A 21 8.22 19.94 -39.82
CA PHE A 21 7.02 19.92 -38.97
C PHE A 21 7.20 19.05 -37.71
N TRP A 22 8.00 17.98 -37.79
CA TRP A 22 8.29 17.10 -36.65
C TRP A 22 9.36 17.68 -35.71
N ILE A 23 10.27 18.51 -36.24
CA ILE A 23 11.32 19.19 -35.46
C ILE A 23 10.82 20.49 -34.83
N ALA A 24 9.95 21.25 -35.51
CA ALA A 24 9.56 22.61 -35.12
C ALA A 24 8.26 22.70 -34.30
N LEU A 25 7.51 21.60 -34.15
CA LEU A 25 6.36 21.56 -33.26
C LEU A 25 6.77 20.79 -31.99
N PRO A 26 7.34 21.46 -30.96
CA PRO A 26 7.28 20.88 -29.64
C PRO A 26 5.79 20.75 -29.34
N ALA A 27 5.28 19.52 -29.32
CA ALA A 27 4.03 19.26 -28.64
C ALA A 27 4.23 19.82 -27.24
N GLN A 28 3.51 20.88 -26.90
CA GLN A 28 3.28 21.22 -25.51
C GLN A 28 2.60 19.98 -24.94
N THR A 29 3.39 19.07 -24.38
CA THR A 29 2.89 18.23 -23.32
C THR A 29 2.56 19.22 -22.23
N ASP A 30 1.30 19.65 -22.19
CA ASP A 30 0.69 20.01 -20.93
C ASP A 30 1.03 18.83 -20.03
N ALA A 31 2.05 19.01 -19.19
CA ALA A 31 2.26 18.18 -18.04
C ALA A 31 1.04 18.47 -17.18
N GLY A 32 -0.08 17.82 -17.53
CA GLY A 32 -1.34 17.92 -16.84
C GLY A 32 -1.00 17.71 -15.40
N SER A 33 -1.18 18.77 -14.62
CA SER A 33 -0.90 18.84 -13.20
C SER A 33 -1.33 17.52 -12.54
N SER A 34 -0.38 16.62 -12.26
CA SER A 34 -0.62 15.31 -11.64
C SER A 34 -0.89 15.45 -10.14
N TYR A 35 -1.51 16.57 -9.75
CA TYR A 35 -1.86 16.93 -8.38
C TYR A 35 -3.35 16.73 -8.10
N ALA A 36 -4.12 16.22 -9.06
CA ALA A 36 -5.51 15.81 -8.84
C ALA A 36 -5.64 14.36 -8.32
N ASP A 37 -4.53 13.73 -7.92
CA ASP A 37 -4.59 12.48 -7.16
C ASP A 37 -4.61 12.82 -5.66
N ASN A 38 -5.68 12.43 -4.98
CA ASN A 38 -5.83 12.65 -3.54
C ASN A 38 -4.82 11.78 -2.80
N LYS A 39 -3.67 12.35 -2.44
CA LYS A 39 -2.62 11.64 -1.69
C LYS A 39 -3.17 11.23 -0.32
N GLN A 40 -2.94 9.97 0.04
CA GLN A 40 -3.33 9.46 1.34
C GLN A 40 -2.61 10.23 2.45
N ARG A 41 -3.36 10.61 3.48
CA ARG A 41 -2.81 11.31 4.65
C ARG A 41 -2.06 10.32 5.54
N TYR A 42 -1.00 10.81 6.19
CA TYR A 42 -0.20 10.02 7.12
C TYR A 42 -0.90 9.73 8.46
N ASP A 43 -1.97 10.45 8.78
CA ASP A 43 -2.72 10.36 10.03
C ASP A 43 -3.93 9.41 9.96
N GLY A 44 -4.22 8.86 8.77
CA GLY A 44 -5.35 7.95 8.53
C GLY A 44 -6.72 8.63 8.44
N PHE A 45 -6.81 9.96 8.61
CA PHE A 45 -8.08 10.68 8.52
C PHE A 45 -8.61 10.76 7.08
N TYR A 46 -9.92 10.91 6.93
CA TYR A 46 -10.65 11.07 5.66
C TYR A 46 -10.52 9.90 4.69
N ASN A 47 -10.09 8.72 5.17
CA ASN A 47 -10.10 7.49 4.39
C ASN A 47 -11.52 6.96 4.14
N ASN A 48 -12.45 7.23 5.06
CA ASN A 48 -13.87 6.92 4.92
C ASN A 48 -14.68 8.22 4.77
N LEU A 49 -15.60 8.24 3.79
CA LEU A 49 -16.38 9.44 3.43
C LEU A 49 -17.36 9.89 4.53
N ILE A 50 -17.99 8.95 5.23
CA ILE A 50 -19.03 9.22 6.22
C ILE A 50 -18.43 9.31 7.64
N HIS A 51 -17.36 8.53 7.88
CA HIS A 51 -16.68 8.47 9.16
C HIS A 51 -15.19 8.80 8.99
N PRO A 52 -14.83 10.08 8.88
CA PRO A 52 -13.45 10.51 8.61
C PRO A 52 -12.41 10.05 9.63
N ASP A 53 -12.82 9.60 10.82
CA ASP A 53 -11.98 9.16 11.93
C ASP A 53 -11.66 7.65 11.92
N TRP A 54 -12.29 6.85 11.05
CA TRP A 54 -12.06 5.40 11.03
C TRP A 54 -10.67 5.02 10.53
N GLY A 55 -9.90 4.38 11.41
CA GLY A 55 -8.51 4.00 11.12
C GLY A 55 -7.53 5.16 11.26
N ALA A 56 -7.98 6.30 11.77
CA ALA A 56 -7.10 7.39 12.14
C ALA A 56 -6.30 7.05 13.41
N ILE A 57 -5.15 7.72 13.56
CA ILE A 57 -4.35 7.65 14.79
C ILE A 57 -5.17 8.06 16.03
N ASP A 58 -4.81 7.52 17.19
CA ASP A 58 -5.49 7.73 18.49
C ASP A 58 -7.00 7.41 18.51
N SER A 59 -7.52 6.74 17.49
CA SER A 59 -8.90 6.24 17.48
C SER A 59 -9.07 5.03 18.40
N ARG A 60 -10.27 4.86 18.95
CA ARG A 60 -10.61 3.73 19.83
C ARG A 60 -10.57 2.41 19.05
N LEU A 61 -9.95 1.37 19.65
CA LEU A 61 -10.04 0.01 19.11
C LEU A 61 -11.49 -0.51 19.15
N ILE A 62 -11.89 -1.20 18.08
CA ILE A 62 -13.21 -1.84 18.01
C ILE A 62 -13.25 -3.08 18.91
N ARG A 63 -14.42 -3.34 19.51
CA ARG A 63 -14.64 -4.50 20.38
C ARG A 63 -15.51 -5.54 19.65
N LYS A 64 -15.02 -6.78 19.53
CA LYS A 64 -15.80 -7.91 19.00
C LYS A 64 -16.78 -8.49 20.03
N VAL A 65 -16.47 -8.34 21.31
CA VAL A 65 -17.27 -8.79 22.46
C VAL A 65 -17.35 -7.68 23.51
N PRO A 66 -18.35 -7.67 24.40
CA PRO A 66 -18.40 -6.72 25.52
C PRO A 66 -17.13 -6.78 26.38
N ALA A 67 -16.73 -5.65 26.94
CA ALA A 67 -15.55 -5.59 27.81
C ALA A 67 -15.81 -6.30 29.14
N ALA A 68 -14.81 -7.03 29.63
CA ALA A 68 -14.87 -7.76 30.89
C ALA A 68 -14.02 -7.03 31.95
N TYR A 69 -14.68 -6.16 32.71
CA TYR A 69 -14.12 -5.46 33.88
C TYR A 69 -14.86 -5.89 35.14
N SER A 70 -14.18 -5.92 36.28
CA SER A 70 -14.78 -6.34 37.56
C SER A 70 -15.82 -5.35 38.08
N ASP A 71 -15.65 -4.07 37.79
CA ASP A 71 -16.58 -2.97 38.07
C ASP A 71 -17.50 -2.65 36.88
N GLY A 72 -17.36 -3.36 35.76
CA GLY A 72 -18.07 -3.11 34.50
C GLY A 72 -17.56 -1.91 33.69
N VAL A 73 -16.52 -1.20 34.13
CA VAL A 73 -16.07 0.06 33.50
C VAL A 73 -14.58 0.04 33.15
N TYR A 74 -13.69 -0.09 34.14
CA TYR A 74 -12.24 0.03 33.91
C TYR A 74 -11.38 -0.84 34.83
N THR A 75 -11.91 -1.33 35.95
CA THR A 75 -11.12 -2.16 36.88
C THR A 75 -10.87 -3.53 36.27
N MET A 76 -9.60 -3.91 36.17
CA MET A 76 -9.20 -5.18 35.58
C MET A 76 -9.94 -6.36 36.22
N ALA A 77 -10.61 -7.16 35.37
CA ALA A 77 -11.24 -8.40 35.81
C ALA A 77 -10.20 -9.51 36.05
N GLY A 78 -10.62 -10.56 36.76
CA GLY A 78 -9.84 -11.79 36.89
C GLY A 78 -9.06 -11.92 38.20
N GLN A 79 -9.49 -11.28 39.28
CA GLN A 79 -8.93 -11.51 40.63
C GLN A 79 -9.11 -12.96 41.10
N ASP A 80 -10.09 -13.65 40.53
CA ASP A 80 -10.39 -15.06 40.69
C ASP A 80 -9.63 -15.98 39.71
N ARG A 81 -8.88 -15.41 38.75
CA ARG A 81 -8.13 -16.18 37.74
C ARG A 81 -6.74 -16.55 38.28
N PRO A 82 -6.14 -17.65 37.80
CA PRO A 82 -4.76 -17.99 38.13
C PRO A 82 -3.79 -16.89 37.71
N SER A 83 -2.66 -16.80 38.43
CA SER A 83 -1.57 -15.89 38.08
C SER A 83 -1.14 -16.07 36.61
N PRO A 84 -0.99 -14.98 35.83
CA PRO A 84 -0.49 -15.05 34.46
C PRO A 84 0.87 -15.75 34.36
N ARG A 85 1.72 -15.60 35.38
CA ARG A 85 3.02 -16.28 35.42
C ARG A 85 2.87 -17.80 35.52
N LYS A 86 1.97 -18.26 36.39
CA LYS A 86 1.66 -19.68 36.56
C LYS A 86 1.15 -20.29 35.25
N LEU A 87 0.32 -19.56 34.49
CA LEU A 87 -0.15 -20.02 33.18
C LEU A 87 0.98 -20.06 32.15
N SER A 88 1.88 -19.07 32.15
CA SER A 88 3.07 -19.07 31.28
C SER A 88 3.95 -20.28 31.53
N ASP A 89 4.26 -20.58 32.80
CA ASP A 89 5.10 -21.72 33.15
C ASP A 89 4.40 -23.05 32.78
N LEU A 90 3.07 -23.13 32.94
CA LEU A 90 2.31 -24.34 32.62
C LEU A 90 2.19 -24.61 31.11
N PHE A 91 2.01 -23.57 30.28
CA PHE A 91 1.69 -23.74 28.86
C PHE A 91 2.85 -23.47 27.90
N MET A 92 3.78 -22.60 28.26
CA MET A 92 4.83 -22.12 27.35
C MET A 92 6.21 -22.73 27.65
N GLN A 93 6.34 -23.50 28.73
CA GLN A 93 7.57 -24.26 29.02
C GLN A 93 7.72 -25.44 28.06
N GLY A 94 8.88 -25.55 27.41
CA GLY A 94 9.18 -26.63 26.47
C GLY A 94 10.61 -26.53 25.95
N ASP A 95 10.99 -27.48 25.10
CA ASP A 95 12.30 -27.51 24.46
C ASP A 95 12.38 -26.53 23.28
N ASP A 96 13.53 -25.88 23.13
CA ASP A 96 13.84 -25.03 21.98
C ASP A 96 14.24 -25.86 20.74
N GLY A 97 14.34 -25.20 19.58
CA GLY A 97 14.82 -25.83 18.34
C GLY A 97 13.77 -26.63 17.58
N LEU A 98 12.51 -26.59 18.02
CA LEU A 98 11.38 -27.16 17.29
C LEU A 98 11.14 -26.38 15.97
N PRO A 99 11.33 -27.00 14.79
CA PRO A 99 11.17 -26.30 13.52
C PRO A 99 9.70 -26.03 13.21
N SER A 100 9.44 -25.02 12.38
CA SER A 100 8.09 -24.76 11.89
C SER A 100 7.58 -25.95 11.07
N VAL A 101 6.42 -26.51 11.46
CA VAL A 101 5.73 -27.58 10.71
C VAL A 101 5.40 -27.18 9.27
N LYS A 102 5.34 -25.86 8.99
CA LYS A 102 5.06 -25.29 7.67
C LYS A 102 6.30 -24.72 6.98
N ASN A 103 7.51 -25.06 7.44
CA ASN A 103 8.78 -24.56 6.90
C ASN A 103 8.85 -23.03 6.79
N ARG A 104 8.24 -22.32 7.75
CA ARG A 104 8.31 -20.85 7.79
C ARG A 104 9.71 -20.42 8.22
N THR A 105 10.21 -19.38 7.55
CA THR A 105 11.52 -18.78 7.85
C THR A 105 11.42 -17.85 9.06
N ALA A 106 12.56 -17.57 9.70
CA ALA A 106 12.62 -16.55 10.75
C ALA A 106 12.22 -15.16 10.22
N LEU A 107 12.58 -14.83 8.97
CA LEU A 107 12.18 -13.60 8.30
C LEU A 107 10.66 -13.41 8.27
N PHE A 108 9.89 -14.49 8.11
CA PHE A 108 8.43 -14.40 8.14
C PHE A 108 7.91 -13.87 9.47
N ALA A 109 8.51 -14.28 10.60
CA ALA A 109 8.10 -13.82 11.93
C ALA A 109 8.47 -12.34 12.14
N PHE A 110 9.71 -11.95 11.81
CA PHE A 110 10.17 -10.57 11.94
C PHE A 110 9.46 -9.59 11.01
N PHE A 111 9.16 -10.02 9.77
CA PHE A 111 8.34 -9.21 8.89
C PHE A 111 6.95 -8.99 9.49
N GLY A 112 6.35 -10.03 10.09
CA GLY A 112 5.09 -9.90 10.83
C GLY A 112 5.17 -8.83 11.92
N GLU A 113 6.19 -8.91 12.79
CA GLU A 113 6.46 -7.93 13.86
C GLU A 113 6.58 -6.50 13.33
N HIS A 114 7.34 -6.29 12.25
CA HIS A 114 7.49 -4.97 11.63
C HIS A 114 6.17 -4.37 11.12
N ASN A 115 5.16 -5.19 10.78
CA ASN A 115 3.84 -4.69 10.39
C ASN A 115 2.93 -4.38 11.59
N TYR A 116 3.34 -4.71 12.82
CA TYR A 116 2.59 -4.41 14.05
C TYR A 116 3.08 -3.15 14.78
N GLU A 117 4.33 -2.72 14.54
CA GLU A 117 4.86 -1.42 14.98
C GLU A 117 4.33 -0.27 14.11
#